data_AF-B7APV8-F1
#
_entry.id   AF-B7APV8-F1
#
_cell.length_a   1.000
_cell.length_b   1.000
_cell.length_c   1.000
_cell.angle_alpha   90.00
_cell.angle_beta   90.00
_cell.angle_gamma   90.00
#
_symmetry.space_group_name_H-M   'P 1'
#
loop_
_entity.id
_entity.type
_entity.pdbx_description
1 polymer ?
#
loop_
_entity_poly.entity_id
_entity_poly.type
_entity_poly.pdbx_seq_one_letter_code
_entity_poly.pdbx_strand_id
1 'polypeptide(L)'
;MSDYINVSFGGADGAGTVSCSVDTKKLYERLAGNEKNAVIIRNIDTFVDGISASADAADKLSNGDKVTISVLYDRSLADKIGCRVAGAKFAAEVSGLGDGSVIDIFANVEVVVAGISPDAYANVLNKWQDDRLKNIAFTLDKATGIKAGDVITVTCEASAEELAEQGISIAESRKQFHVDRVACYADSVQALDMNVIDNIIGECKDAIKTETEDLTFRMLYKASKDSSYLFQYNNEWVNSTELVDALFLYRLDNHDVTHANYLDLVFKSNISNGASTLDICFIFEFSDIVISADGKFEIADTDLSARYVCGVNYNDLYGKVILSKEDSYAISQIIVP
;
A
#
# COMPACT_ATOMS: atom_id res chain seq x y z
N MET A 1 -36.57 35.17 17.14
CA MET A 1 -35.97 33.89 16.69
C MET A 1 -34.60 33.63 17.27
N SER A 2 -33.78 34.65 17.56
CA SER A 2 -32.44 34.49 18.15
C SER A 2 -32.36 33.49 19.31
N ASP A 3 -33.36 33.45 20.18
CA ASP A 3 -33.38 32.54 21.35
C ASP A 3 -33.56 31.05 21.02
N TYR A 4 -33.86 30.73 19.75
CA TYR A 4 -34.12 29.38 19.23
C TYR A 4 -33.13 28.97 18.13
N ILE A 5 -32.18 29.83 17.79
CA ILE A 5 -31.14 29.54 16.80
C ILE A 5 -29.80 29.47 17.53
N ASN A 6 -29.14 28.33 17.42
CA ASN A 6 -27.77 28.16 17.86
C ASN A 6 -26.86 28.56 16.70
N VAL A 7 -26.03 29.58 16.93
CA VAL A 7 -25.01 30.04 16.00
C VAL A 7 -23.66 29.71 16.63
N SER A 8 -22.84 28.93 15.94
CA SER A 8 -21.47 28.64 16.34
C SER A 8 -20.50 29.08 15.25
N PHE A 9 -19.37 29.62 15.70
CA PHE A 9 -18.24 29.97 14.84
C PHE A 9 -17.09 29.04 15.17
N GLY A 10 -16.38 28.60 14.15
CA GLY A 10 -15.23 27.71 14.31
C GLY A 10 -14.21 27.93 13.20
N GLY A 11 -12.98 27.49 13.46
CA GLY A 11 -11.85 27.62 12.55
C GLY A 11 -10.89 28.74 12.96
N ALA A 12 -10.02 29.07 12.03
CA ALA A 12 -8.97 30.06 12.21
C ALA A 12 -9.43 31.46 11.77
N ASP A 13 -8.93 32.52 12.39
CA ASP A 13 -9.24 33.91 12.04
C ASP A 13 -8.85 34.21 10.58
N GLY A 14 -9.79 34.70 9.78
CA GLY A 14 -9.65 34.90 8.33
C GLY A 14 -9.98 33.66 7.48
N ALA A 15 -10.21 32.51 8.13
CA ALA A 15 -10.64 31.26 7.52
C ALA A 15 -11.78 30.60 8.33
N GLY A 16 -12.52 31.40 9.09
CA GLY A 16 -13.58 30.93 9.97
C GLY A 16 -14.84 30.54 9.19
N THR A 17 -15.62 29.66 9.80
CA THR A 17 -16.92 29.20 9.29
C THR A 17 -18.01 29.46 10.32
N VAL A 18 -19.25 29.48 9.86
CA VAL A 18 -20.43 29.62 10.72
C VAL A 18 -21.37 28.44 10.50
N SER A 19 -21.87 27.87 11.60
CA SER A 19 -22.94 26.89 11.60
C SER A 19 -24.17 27.46 12.29
N CYS A 20 -25.33 27.23 11.67
CA CYS A 20 -26.63 27.64 12.20
C CYS A 20 -27.49 26.40 12.37
N SER A 21 -27.99 26.16 13.58
CA SER A 21 -28.97 25.12 13.84
C SER A 21 -30.17 25.67 14.62
N VAL A 22 -31.34 25.09 14.39
CA VAL A 22 -32.56 25.44 15.13
C VAL A 22 -32.64 24.52 16.35
N ASP A 23 -32.85 25.08 17.54
CA ASP A 23 -33.30 24.32 18.70
C ASP A 23 -34.79 23.97 18.54
N THR A 24 -35.03 22.94 17.72
CA THR A 24 -36.38 22.49 17.34
C THR A 24 -37.18 22.06 18.55
N LYS A 25 -36.54 21.48 19.57
CA LYS A 25 -37.19 21.09 20.83
C LYS A 25 -37.71 22.32 21.58
N LYS A 26 -36.85 23.30 21.86
CA LYS A 26 -37.23 24.51 22.59
C LYS A 26 -38.25 25.34 21.80
N LEU A 27 -38.13 25.38 20.47
CA LEU A 27 -39.08 26.03 19.59
C LEU A 27 -40.44 25.32 19.62
N TYR A 28 -40.45 24.00 19.53
CA TYR A 28 -41.66 23.18 19.62
C TYR A 28 -42.35 23.39 20.97
N GLU A 29 -41.63 23.26 22.09
CA GLU A 29 -42.19 23.45 23.44
C GLU A 29 -42.81 24.85 23.60
N ARG A 30 -42.20 25.88 23.02
CA ARG A 30 -42.76 27.23 23.01
C ARG A 30 -44.06 27.33 22.24
N LEU A 31 -44.12 26.71 21.05
CA LEU A 31 -45.27 26.80 20.15
C LEU A 31 -46.43 25.91 20.62
N ALA A 32 -46.12 24.68 21.05
CA ALA A 32 -47.10 23.71 21.49
C ALA A 32 -47.70 24.08 22.85
N GLY A 33 -46.88 24.52 23.83
CA GLY A 33 -47.38 24.90 25.16
C GLY A 33 -48.30 23.83 25.77
N ASN A 34 -49.57 24.20 26.00
CA ASN A 34 -50.63 23.30 26.50
C ASN A 34 -51.67 22.91 25.43
N GLU A 35 -51.35 23.07 24.14
CA GLU A 35 -52.25 22.75 23.04
C GLU A 35 -52.67 21.28 23.07
N LYS A 36 -53.95 21.00 22.79
CA LYS A 36 -54.54 19.65 22.78
C LYS A 36 -55.17 19.29 21.44
N ASN A 37 -55.32 20.25 20.53
CA ASN A 37 -55.87 20.00 19.21
C ASN A 37 -54.83 19.30 18.34
N ALA A 38 -55.09 18.03 18.00
CA ALA A 38 -54.19 17.19 17.21
C ALA A 38 -53.85 17.78 15.83
N VAL A 39 -54.76 18.54 15.21
CA VAL A 39 -54.50 19.18 13.91
C VAL A 39 -53.51 20.34 14.07
N ILE A 40 -53.63 21.12 15.15
CA ILE A 40 -52.72 22.23 15.45
C ILE A 40 -51.33 21.68 15.80
N ILE A 41 -51.26 20.65 16.66
CA ILE A 41 -50.00 19.98 17.02
C ILE A 41 -49.27 19.50 15.77
N ARG A 42 -49.96 18.80 14.86
CA ARG A 42 -49.36 18.33 13.59
C ARG A 42 -48.83 19.47 12.72
N ASN A 43 -49.54 20.60 12.68
CA ASN A 43 -49.08 21.78 11.94
C ASN A 43 -47.85 22.44 12.62
N ILE A 44 -47.77 22.39 13.96
CA ILE A 44 -46.59 22.84 14.72
C ILE A 44 -45.40 21.94 14.40
N ASP A 45 -45.57 20.61 14.45
CA ASP A 45 -44.52 19.65 14.05
C ASP A 45 -43.99 19.98 12.65
N THR A 46 -44.90 20.07 11.68
CA THR A 46 -44.54 20.37 10.28
C THR A 46 -43.83 21.72 10.13
N PHE A 47 -44.24 22.73 10.91
CA PHE A 47 -43.61 24.05 10.90
C PHE A 47 -42.20 24.00 11.49
N VAL A 48 -42.02 23.31 12.62
CA VAL A 48 -40.72 23.15 13.29
C VAL A 48 -39.77 22.32 12.44
N ASP A 49 -40.24 21.27 11.78
CA ASP A 49 -39.42 20.46 10.89
C ASP A 49 -38.98 21.23 9.63
N GLY A 50 -39.81 22.16 9.15
CA GLY A 50 -39.54 22.96 7.96
C GLY A 50 -38.75 24.24 8.20
N ILE A 51 -38.47 24.60 9.45
CA ILE A 51 -37.73 25.83 9.77
C ILE A 51 -36.22 25.59 9.72
N SER A 52 -35.50 26.55 9.14
CA SER A 52 -34.03 26.49 9.08
C SER A 52 -33.44 27.88 9.27
N ALA A 53 -32.13 27.94 9.54
CA ALA A 53 -31.38 29.17 9.63
C ALA A 53 -30.11 29.08 8.78
N SER A 54 -29.73 30.20 8.20
CA SER A 54 -28.51 30.33 7.39
C SER A 54 -27.89 31.70 7.60
N ALA A 55 -26.58 31.77 7.50
CA ALA A 55 -25.86 33.04 7.47
C ALA A 55 -25.73 33.54 6.02
N ASP A 56 -25.58 34.86 5.85
CA ASP A 56 -25.29 35.51 4.57
C ASP A 56 -23.86 35.29 4.08
N ALA A 57 -22.95 34.89 4.97
CA ALA A 57 -21.62 34.39 4.67
C ALA A 57 -21.39 33.06 5.41
N ALA A 58 -20.77 32.10 4.73
CA ALA A 58 -20.56 30.75 5.28
C ALA A 58 -19.09 30.48 5.67
N ASP A 59 -18.13 31.15 5.04
CA ASP A 59 -16.70 30.96 5.20
C ASP A 59 -15.91 32.28 5.14
N LYS A 60 -14.58 32.19 5.33
CA LYS A 60 -13.62 33.31 5.32
C LYS A 60 -13.96 34.41 6.33
N LEU A 61 -14.53 34.00 7.46
CA LEU A 61 -14.90 34.90 8.53
C LEU A 61 -13.69 35.23 9.40
N SER A 62 -13.67 36.45 9.92
CA SER A 62 -12.70 36.95 10.88
C SER A 62 -13.34 37.39 12.18
N ASN A 63 -12.57 37.37 13.27
CA ASN A 63 -13.03 37.90 14.55
C ASN A 63 -13.43 39.39 14.40
N GLY A 64 -14.64 39.74 14.83
CA GLY A 64 -15.22 41.07 14.67
C GLY A 64 -16.06 41.28 13.42
N ASP A 65 -16.07 40.31 12.48
CA ASP A 65 -17.00 40.34 11.36
C ASP A 65 -18.45 40.27 11.86
N LYS A 66 -19.38 40.83 11.07
CA LYS A 66 -20.81 40.75 11.35
C LYS A 66 -21.50 39.97 10.24
N VAL A 67 -22.09 38.85 10.61
CA VAL A 67 -22.91 38.02 9.72
C VAL A 67 -24.38 38.22 10.02
N THR A 68 -25.22 38.22 8.98
CA THR A 68 -26.67 38.28 9.11
C THR A 68 -27.24 36.87 9.07
N ILE A 69 -27.81 36.43 10.19
CA ILE A 69 -28.53 35.17 10.27
C ILE A 69 -29.96 35.38 9.78
N SER A 70 -30.37 34.60 8.78
CA SER A 70 -31.72 34.59 8.21
C SER A 70 -32.42 33.27 8.53
N VAL A 71 -33.59 33.38 9.15
CA VAL A 71 -34.49 32.25 9.42
C VAL A 71 -35.43 32.08 8.23
N LEU A 72 -35.40 30.88 7.66
CA LEU A 72 -36.24 30.46 6.54
C LEU A 72 -37.37 29.60 7.09
N TYR A 73 -38.60 29.95 6.73
CA TYR A 73 -39.80 29.28 7.23
C TYR A 73 -40.97 29.42 6.24
N ASP A 74 -41.93 28.49 6.32
CA ASP A 74 -43.18 28.57 5.58
C ASP A 74 -44.17 29.51 6.30
N ARG A 75 -44.46 30.66 5.65
CA ARG A 75 -45.41 31.65 6.16
C ARG A 75 -46.83 31.13 6.25
N SER A 76 -47.25 30.28 5.31
CA SER A 76 -48.59 29.69 5.30
C SER A 76 -48.77 28.74 6.48
N LEU A 77 -47.72 27.98 6.84
CA LEU A 77 -47.74 27.16 8.05
C LEU A 77 -47.73 28.01 9.31
N ALA A 78 -46.92 29.08 9.36
CA ALA A 78 -46.91 30.03 10.47
C ALA A 78 -48.31 30.62 10.73
N ASP A 79 -49.02 31.05 9.67
CA ASP A 79 -50.37 31.60 9.77
C ASP A 79 -51.38 30.56 10.26
N LYS A 80 -51.28 29.30 9.80
CA LYS A 80 -52.15 28.18 10.22
C LYS A 80 -52.04 27.85 11.71
N ILE A 81 -50.87 28.06 12.31
CA ILE A 81 -50.64 27.85 13.74
C ILE A 81 -50.78 29.15 14.55
N GLY A 82 -51.19 30.25 13.91
CA GLY A 82 -51.33 31.56 14.54
C GLY A 82 -50.01 32.16 15.05
N CYS A 83 -48.87 31.74 14.49
CA CYS A 83 -47.55 32.16 14.92
C CYS A 83 -47.04 33.34 14.07
N ARG A 84 -46.64 34.43 14.74
CA ARG A 84 -45.93 35.54 14.10
C ARG A 84 -44.43 35.43 14.37
N VAL A 85 -43.67 35.10 13.32
CA VAL A 85 -42.20 34.99 13.41
C VAL A 85 -41.58 36.38 13.47
N ALA A 86 -41.07 36.76 14.65
CA ALA A 86 -40.34 38.00 14.87
C ALA A 86 -38.82 37.75 14.93
N GLY A 87 -38.05 38.70 14.41
CA GLY A 87 -36.58 38.60 14.37
C GLY A 87 -36.09 37.51 13.42
N ALA A 88 -36.76 37.34 12.27
CA ALA A 88 -36.34 36.39 11.22
C ALA A 88 -35.01 36.77 10.56
N LYS A 89 -34.48 37.97 10.83
CA LYS A 89 -33.12 38.38 10.53
C LYS A 89 -32.50 39.05 11.75
N PHE A 90 -31.28 38.68 12.09
CA PHE A 90 -30.50 39.31 13.16
C PHE A 90 -29.01 39.21 12.85
N ALA A 91 -28.21 40.13 13.40
CA ALA A 91 -26.77 40.11 13.26
C ALA A 91 -26.14 39.26 14.37
N ALA A 92 -25.12 38.48 14.02
CA ALA A 92 -24.21 37.84 14.95
C ALA A 92 -22.80 38.37 14.70
N GLU A 93 -22.08 38.71 15.78
CA GLU A 93 -20.69 39.12 15.70
C GLU A 93 -19.80 37.88 15.83
N VAL A 94 -18.94 37.68 14.85
CA VAL A 94 -18.01 36.56 14.79
C VAL A 94 -16.98 36.74 15.91
N SER A 95 -16.87 35.75 16.77
CA SER A 95 -15.91 35.75 17.88
C SER A 95 -15.51 34.34 18.24
N GLY A 96 -14.32 34.19 18.83
CA GLY A 96 -13.79 32.90 19.27
C GLY A 96 -13.09 32.08 18.20
N LEU A 97 -12.82 32.65 17.01
CA LEU A 97 -11.93 32.02 16.03
C LEU A 97 -10.49 32.02 16.55
N GLY A 98 -9.75 30.94 16.29
CA GLY A 98 -8.36 30.80 16.75
C GLY A 98 -7.38 31.65 15.93
N ASP A 99 -6.25 32.07 16.53
CA ASP A 99 -5.22 32.93 15.91
C ASP A 99 -4.39 32.27 14.77
N GLY A 100 -4.91 31.23 14.14
CA GLY A 100 -4.17 30.41 13.17
C GLY A 100 -4.40 30.79 11.70
N SER A 101 -3.51 30.32 10.82
CA SER A 101 -3.75 30.21 9.38
C SER A 101 -4.33 28.83 9.02
N VAL A 102 -4.77 28.65 7.78
CA VAL A 102 -5.08 27.32 7.23
C VAL A 102 -3.83 26.42 7.35
N ILE A 103 -3.99 25.24 7.94
CA ILE A 103 -2.91 24.25 8.15
C ILE A 103 -2.96 23.20 7.04
N ASP A 104 -1.80 22.86 6.46
CA ASP A 104 -1.65 21.59 5.72
C ASP A 104 -1.57 20.47 6.75
N ILE A 105 -2.70 19.79 6.97
CA ILE A 105 -2.82 18.72 7.96
C ILE A 105 -1.85 17.57 7.71
N PHE A 106 -1.36 17.42 6.49
CA PHE A 106 -0.42 16.38 6.08
C PHE A 106 1.05 16.80 6.16
N ALA A 107 1.37 18.05 6.55
CA ALA A 107 2.74 18.54 6.62
C ALA A 107 3.63 17.75 7.59
N ASN A 108 3.03 17.16 8.63
CA ASN A 108 3.69 16.29 9.60
C ASN A 108 3.09 14.88 9.59
N VAL A 109 2.65 14.41 8.42
CA VAL A 109 2.18 13.04 8.22
C VAL A 109 3.14 12.34 7.27
N GLU A 110 3.67 11.20 7.70
CA GLU A 110 4.59 10.40 6.90
C GLU A 110 3.93 9.10 6.49
N VAL A 111 4.05 8.75 5.20
CA VAL A 111 3.74 7.41 4.70
C VAL A 111 5.05 6.63 4.63
N VAL A 112 5.14 5.56 5.41
CA VAL A 112 6.29 4.64 5.41
C VAL A 112 5.91 3.41 4.62
N VAL A 113 6.58 3.18 3.50
CA VAL A 113 6.44 1.97 2.68
C VAL A 113 7.60 1.02 2.98
N ALA A 114 7.28 -0.25 3.21
CA ALA A 114 8.26 -1.29 3.50
C ALA A 114 7.86 -2.62 2.85
N GLY A 115 8.82 -3.55 2.76
CA GLY A 115 8.65 -4.81 2.05
C GLY A 115 9.10 -4.73 0.59
N ILE A 116 8.70 -5.71 -0.21
CA ILE A 116 9.12 -5.88 -1.60
C ILE A 116 7.86 -5.95 -2.47
N SER A 117 7.79 -5.10 -3.49
CA SER A 117 6.71 -5.08 -4.49
C SER A 117 6.63 -6.42 -5.22
N PRO A 118 5.42 -6.97 -5.44
CA PRO A 118 4.12 -6.30 -5.25
C PRO A 118 3.46 -6.58 -3.90
N ASP A 119 4.18 -7.17 -2.94
CA ASP A 119 3.67 -7.55 -1.62
C ASP A 119 4.07 -6.56 -0.52
N ALA A 120 4.49 -5.35 -0.90
CA ALA A 120 4.86 -4.31 0.04
C ALA A 120 3.64 -3.83 0.84
N TYR A 121 3.92 -3.20 1.98
CA TYR A 121 2.91 -2.64 2.87
C TYR A 121 3.28 -1.19 3.23
N ALA A 122 2.27 -0.42 3.63
CA ALA A 122 2.42 0.96 4.05
C ALA A 122 1.77 1.20 5.40
N ASN A 123 2.39 2.10 6.16
CA ASN A 123 1.83 2.66 7.37
C ASN A 123 1.83 4.18 7.27
N VAL A 124 0.82 4.80 7.88
CA VAL A 124 0.77 6.25 8.05
C VAL A 124 1.14 6.60 9.48
N LEU A 125 2.06 7.54 9.64
CA LEU A 125 2.55 8.03 10.92
C LEU A 125 2.17 9.49 11.07
N ASN A 126 1.37 9.78 12.10
CA ASN A 126 1.14 11.15 12.55
C ASN A 126 2.34 11.62 13.40
N LYS A 127 3.09 12.60 12.91
CA LYS A 127 4.26 13.19 13.59
C LYS A 127 3.98 14.56 14.21
N TRP A 128 2.73 15.04 14.17
CA TRP A 128 2.37 16.28 14.83
C TRP A 128 2.70 16.23 16.33
N GLN A 129 3.25 17.32 16.85
CA GLN A 129 3.53 17.49 18.29
C GLN A 129 2.50 18.37 18.99
N ASP A 130 1.72 19.15 18.22
CA ASP A 130 0.62 19.96 18.73
C ASP A 130 -0.44 19.05 19.37
N ASP A 131 -0.84 19.35 20.60
CA ASP A 131 -1.81 18.57 21.37
C ASP A 131 -3.18 18.42 20.68
N ARG A 132 -3.56 19.38 19.83
CA ARG A 132 -4.80 19.35 19.04
C ARG A 132 -4.70 18.40 17.83
N LEU A 133 -3.48 18.15 17.34
CA LEU A 133 -3.24 17.44 16.08
C LEU A 133 -2.63 16.04 16.26
N LYS A 134 -1.85 15.83 17.32
CA LYS A 134 -1.06 14.60 17.55
C LYS A 134 -1.90 13.33 17.71
N ASN A 135 -3.18 13.46 18.06
CA ASN A 135 -4.10 12.34 18.26
C ASN A 135 -5.07 12.15 17.09
N ILE A 136 -4.96 12.94 16.02
CA ILE A 136 -5.77 12.75 14.81
C ILE A 136 -5.37 11.44 14.15
N ALA A 137 -6.37 10.61 13.84
CA ALA A 137 -6.19 9.39 13.09
C ALA A 137 -6.10 9.70 11.58
N PHE A 138 -5.21 8.98 10.91
CA PHE A 138 -5.09 8.97 9.47
C PHE A 138 -5.21 7.54 8.96
N THR A 139 -5.86 7.37 7.81
CA THR A 139 -6.03 6.05 7.18
C THR A 139 -5.47 6.04 5.77
N LEU A 140 -5.15 4.84 5.28
CA LEU A 140 -4.74 4.59 3.92
C LEU A 140 -5.87 3.85 3.19
N ASP A 141 -6.13 4.21 1.94
CA ASP A 141 -7.02 3.44 1.06
C ASP A 141 -6.44 2.06 0.71
N LYS A 142 -5.12 1.94 0.71
CA LYS A 142 -4.36 0.69 0.48
C LYS A 142 -3.17 0.60 1.43
N ALA A 143 -3.18 -0.42 2.29
CA ALA A 143 -2.11 -0.67 3.27
C ALA A 143 -1.22 -1.88 2.94
N THR A 144 -1.64 -2.77 2.04
CA THR A 144 -0.92 -4.00 1.66
C THR A 144 -1.02 -4.25 0.16
N GLY A 145 -0.19 -5.17 -0.36
CA GLY A 145 -0.17 -5.50 -1.79
C GLY A 145 0.29 -4.32 -2.65
N ILE A 146 1.15 -3.46 -2.10
CA ILE A 146 1.63 -2.24 -2.73
C ILE A 146 2.70 -2.58 -3.76
N LYS A 147 2.54 -1.99 -4.94
CA LYS A 147 3.46 -2.11 -6.07
C LYS A 147 4.27 -0.83 -6.24
N ALA A 148 5.47 -0.95 -6.81
CA ALA A 148 6.20 0.21 -7.29
C ALA A 148 5.35 0.97 -8.32
N GLY A 149 5.26 2.30 -8.18
CA GLY A 149 4.41 3.15 -9.02
C GLY A 149 2.94 3.26 -8.58
N ASP A 150 2.51 2.56 -7.53
CA ASP A 150 1.18 2.76 -6.96
C ASP A 150 1.01 4.19 -6.40
N VAL A 151 -0.24 4.63 -6.30
CA VAL A 151 -0.64 5.86 -5.60
C VAL A 151 -1.50 5.47 -4.41
N ILE A 152 -1.11 5.92 -3.23
CA ILE A 152 -1.83 5.67 -1.97
C ILE A 152 -2.48 6.98 -1.53
N THR A 153 -3.74 6.92 -1.12
CA THR A 153 -4.47 8.08 -0.57
C THR A 153 -4.48 8.03 0.95
N VAL A 154 -3.94 9.06 1.58
CA VAL A 154 -4.05 9.29 3.02
C VAL A 154 -5.30 10.13 3.30
N THR A 155 -6.14 9.69 4.24
CA THR A 155 -7.34 10.43 4.68
C THR A 155 -7.20 10.86 6.14
N CYS A 156 -7.49 12.12 6.44
CA CYS A 156 -7.68 12.62 7.80
C CYS A 156 -9.08 12.20 8.28
N GLU A 157 -9.16 11.48 9.40
CA GLU A 157 -10.44 10.98 9.92
C GLU A 157 -11.22 12.04 10.72
N ALA A 158 -10.54 13.09 11.20
CA ALA A 158 -11.21 14.20 11.87
C ALA A 158 -11.99 15.04 10.85
N SER A 159 -13.24 15.38 11.17
CA SER A 159 -14.05 16.21 10.29
C SER A 159 -13.60 17.67 10.33
N ALA A 160 -13.96 18.43 9.28
CA ALA A 160 -13.67 19.86 9.25
C ALA A 160 -14.34 20.60 10.42
N GLU A 161 -15.53 20.17 10.83
CA GLU A 161 -16.26 20.72 11.98
C GLU A 161 -15.55 20.46 13.30
N GLU A 162 -15.08 19.22 13.56
CA GLU A 162 -14.33 18.87 14.77
C GLU A 162 -13.04 19.68 14.91
N LEU A 163 -12.36 19.90 13.79
CA LEU A 163 -11.14 20.73 13.74
C LEU A 163 -11.47 22.21 13.93
N ALA A 164 -12.56 22.69 13.34
CA ALA A 164 -13.02 24.07 13.46
C ALA A 164 -13.42 24.41 14.90
N GLU A 165 -14.07 23.51 15.63
CA GLU A 165 -14.36 23.69 17.07
C GLU A 165 -13.10 23.86 17.90
N GLN A 166 -11.99 23.26 17.48
CA GLN A 166 -10.70 23.44 18.12
C GLN A 166 -9.98 24.70 17.63
N GLY A 167 -10.50 25.44 16.65
CA GLY A 167 -9.90 26.63 16.04
C GLY A 167 -8.92 26.32 14.91
N ILE A 168 -9.07 25.19 14.22
CA ILE A 168 -8.22 24.74 13.10
C ILE A 168 -9.03 24.76 11.81
N SER A 169 -8.45 25.36 10.77
CA SER A 169 -8.95 25.23 9.39
C SER A 169 -7.93 24.44 8.57
N ILE A 170 -8.39 23.46 7.79
CA ILE A 170 -7.55 22.64 6.90
C ILE A 170 -7.91 22.90 5.44
N ALA A 171 -6.93 22.78 4.54
CA ALA A 171 -7.16 22.95 3.10
C ALA A 171 -7.81 21.71 2.47
N GLU A 172 -7.36 20.52 2.88
CA GLU A 172 -7.72 19.24 2.28
C GLU A 172 -7.78 18.18 3.38
N SER A 173 -8.73 17.24 3.27
CA SER A 173 -8.83 16.08 4.17
C SER A 173 -8.27 14.79 3.55
N ARG A 174 -7.76 14.86 2.32
CA ARG A 174 -7.15 13.74 1.60
C ARG A 174 -5.91 14.17 0.83
N LYS A 175 -4.86 13.36 0.82
CA LYS A 175 -3.63 13.60 0.05
C LYS A 175 -3.12 12.33 -0.60
N GLN A 176 -2.66 12.45 -1.84
CA GLN A 176 -2.07 11.33 -2.58
C GLN A 176 -0.56 11.27 -2.36
N PHE A 177 -0.03 10.05 -2.23
CA PHE A 177 1.38 9.75 -2.09
C PHE A 177 1.79 8.72 -3.15
N HIS A 178 2.78 9.06 -3.96
CA HIS A 178 3.32 8.17 -4.99
C HIS A 178 4.39 7.24 -4.40
N VAL A 179 4.26 5.94 -4.67
CA VAL A 179 5.23 4.93 -4.25
C VAL A 179 6.36 4.87 -5.28
N ASP A 180 7.21 5.89 -5.27
CA ASP A 180 8.28 6.04 -6.27
C ASP A 180 9.46 5.09 -6.04
N ARG A 181 9.72 4.72 -4.78
CA ARG A 181 10.90 3.91 -4.39
C ARG A 181 10.52 2.87 -3.35
N VAL A 182 10.39 1.63 -3.81
CA VAL A 182 10.27 0.42 -3.00
C VAL A 182 11.05 -0.68 -3.72
N ALA A 183 11.66 -1.60 -2.97
CA ALA A 183 12.28 -2.77 -3.60
C ALA A 183 11.22 -3.57 -4.36
N CYS A 184 11.59 -4.24 -5.45
CA CYS A 184 10.71 -5.11 -6.22
C CYS A 184 11.40 -6.41 -6.58
N TYR A 185 10.63 -7.48 -6.72
CA TYR A 185 11.13 -8.68 -7.37
C TYR A 185 11.29 -8.42 -8.87
N ALA A 186 12.33 -8.99 -9.48
CA ALA A 186 12.41 -9.04 -10.94
C ALA A 186 11.18 -9.81 -11.48
N ASP A 187 10.51 -9.26 -12.48
CA ASP A 187 9.27 -9.80 -13.07
C ASP A 187 9.36 -9.98 -14.58
N SER A 188 10.53 -9.71 -15.16
CA SER A 188 10.81 -9.81 -16.58
C SER A 188 12.30 -10.01 -16.84
N VAL A 189 12.64 -10.58 -18.00
CA VAL A 189 14.05 -10.77 -18.42
C VAL A 189 14.77 -9.43 -18.57
N GLN A 190 14.04 -8.36 -18.94
CA GLN A 190 14.61 -7.01 -19.11
C GLN A 190 15.06 -6.38 -17.79
N ALA A 191 14.55 -6.87 -16.65
CA ALA A 191 14.92 -6.40 -15.33
C ALA A 191 16.22 -7.03 -14.81
N LEU A 192 16.75 -8.04 -15.51
CA LEU A 192 17.93 -8.79 -15.08
C LEU A 192 19.23 -8.07 -15.43
N ASP A 193 20.20 -8.13 -14.51
CA ASP A 193 21.58 -7.71 -14.79
C ASP A 193 22.38 -8.86 -15.39
N MET A 194 22.54 -8.84 -16.71
CA MET A 194 23.23 -9.90 -17.44
C MET A 194 24.72 -10.03 -17.11
N ASN A 195 25.38 -8.97 -16.63
CA ASN A 195 26.78 -9.07 -16.22
C ASN A 195 26.90 -9.83 -14.89
N VAL A 196 25.96 -9.60 -13.97
CA VAL A 196 25.90 -10.35 -12.71
C VAL A 196 25.57 -11.81 -12.97
N ILE A 197 24.63 -12.09 -13.88
CA ILE A 197 24.29 -13.46 -14.28
C ILE A 197 25.48 -14.17 -14.94
N ASP A 198 26.24 -13.51 -15.82
CA ASP A 198 27.44 -14.08 -16.43
C ASP A 198 28.52 -14.45 -15.39
N ASN A 199 28.71 -13.59 -14.38
CA ASN A 199 29.60 -13.90 -13.26
C ASN A 199 29.13 -15.14 -12.49
N ILE A 200 27.83 -15.24 -12.14
CA ILE A 200 27.26 -16.41 -11.45
C ILE A 200 27.45 -17.68 -12.30
N ILE A 201 27.29 -17.60 -13.62
CA ILE A 201 27.53 -18.73 -14.53
C ILE A 201 28.97 -19.22 -14.43
N GLY A 202 29.95 -18.30 -14.33
CA GLY A 202 31.34 -18.62 -14.06
C GLY A 202 31.51 -19.34 -12.72
N GLU A 203 30.92 -18.81 -11.66
CA GLU A 203 31.00 -19.39 -10.31
C GLU A 203 30.35 -20.78 -10.22
N CYS A 204 29.22 -21.01 -10.92
CA CYS A 204 28.61 -22.33 -11.05
C CYS A 204 29.54 -23.35 -11.71
N LYS A 205 30.26 -22.96 -12.78
CA LYS A 205 31.23 -23.83 -13.45
C LYS A 205 32.39 -24.18 -12.52
N ASP A 206 32.88 -23.20 -11.77
CA ASP A 206 33.95 -23.39 -10.78
C ASP A 206 33.49 -24.29 -9.62
N ALA A 207 32.23 -24.15 -9.18
CA ALA A 207 31.64 -25.02 -8.16
C ALA A 207 31.54 -26.48 -8.63
N ILE A 208 31.02 -26.72 -9.86
CA ILE A 208 30.98 -28.06 -10.47
C ILE A 208 32.38 -28.67 -10.48
N LYS A 209 33.38 -27.92 -10.93
CA LYS A 209 34.76 -28.39 -11.00
C LYS A 209 35.31 -28.72 -9.62
N THR A 210 35.18 -27.80 -8.68
CA THR A 210 35.70 -27.94 -7.31
C THR A 210 35.12 -29.16 -6.61
N GLU A 211 33.81 -29.39 -6.72
CA GLU A 211 33.19 -30.57 -6.12
C GLU A 211 33.52 -31.87 -6.84
N THR A 212 33.69 -31.83 -8.16
CA THR A 212 34.08 -33.02 -8.92
C THR A 212 35.50 -33.46 -8.54
N GLU A 213 36.42 -32.51 -8.36
CA GLU A 213 37.81 -32.78 -7.99
C GLU A 213 37.99 -33.07 -6.47
N ASP A 214 36.94 -32.94 -5.66
CA ASP A 214 36.98 -33.24 -4.22
C ASP A 214 37.06 -34.76 -3.97
N LEU A 215 38.21 -35.20 -3.45
CA LEU A 215 38.50 -36.60 -3.13
C LEU A 215 37.69 -37.18 -1.95
N THR A 216 36.83 -36.40 -1.30
CA THR A 216 35.88 -36.85 -0.28
C THR A 216 34.47 -36.99 -0.82
N PHE A 217 34.22 -36.42 -2.00
CA PHE A 217 32.94 -36.46 -2.70
C PHE A 217 32.98 -37.46 -3.87
N ARG A 218 31.81 -37.85 -4.38
CA ARG A 218 31.67 -38.85 -5.46
C ARG A 218 30.66 -38.35 -6.48
N MET A 219 31.07 -37.52 -7.43
CA MET A 219 30.15 -36.86 -8.37
C MET A 219 29.48 -37.87 -9.31
N LEU A 220 30.23 -38.83 -9.86
CA LEU A 220 29.67 -39.88 -10.74
C LEU A 220 28.60 -40.71 -10.01
N TYR A 221 28.82 -41.05 -8.73
CA TYR A 221 27.80 -41.70 -7.90
C TYR A 221 26.62 -40.79 -7.59
N LYS A 222 26.86 -39.52 -7.20
CA LYS A 222 25.79 -38.56 -6.87
C LYS A 222 24.83 -38.38 -8.04
N ALA A 223 25.35 -38.26 -9.26
CA ALA A 223 24.57 -38.03 -10.47
C ALA A 223 23.86 -39.30 -10.97
N SER A 224 24.56 -40.44 -11.03
CA SER A 224 24.00 -41.68 -11.61
C SER A 224 23.15 -42.49 -10.64
N LYS A 225 23.39 -42.34 -9.32
CA LYS A 225 22.92 -43.24 -8.25
C LYS A 225 23.39 -44.69 -8.39
N ASP A 226 24.37 -44.96 -9.26
CA ASP A 226 24.95 -46.30 -9.44
C ASP A 226 26.09 -46.52 -8.43
N SER A 227 25.86 -47.43 -7.48
CA SER A 227 26.82 -47.76 -6.43
C SER A 227 28.12 -48.36 -6.95
N SER A 228 28.19 -48.80 -8.21
CA SER A 228 29.43 -49.27 -8.83
C SER A 228 30.55 -48.21 -8.77
N TYR A 229 30.21 -46.93 -8.87
CA TYR A 229 31.17 -45.81 -8.77
C TYR A 229 31.79 -45.64 -7.39
N LEU A 230 31.15 -46.12 -6.32
CA LEU A 230 31.72 -46.09 -4.96
C LEU A 230 32.95 -46.99 -4.81
N PHE A 231 33.09 -47.97 -5.70
CA PHE A 231 34.21 -48.92 -5.71
C PHE A 231 35.30 -48.56 -6.73
N GLN A 232 35.16 -47.44 -7.45
CA GLN A 232 36.14 -46.96 -8.43
C GLN A 232 37.07 -45.88 -7.82
N TYR A 233 38.11 -45.50 -8.57
CA TYR A 233 39.02 -44.42 -8.20
C TYR A 233 38.25 -43.13 -7.94
N ASN A 234 38.61 -42.41 -6.85
CA ASN A 234 37.95 -41.14 -6.51
C ASN A 234 38.52 -39.90 -7.18
N ASN A 235 39.49 -40.09 -8.07
CA ASN A 235 40.06 -38.97 -8.78
C ASN A 235 39.16 -38.68 -9.98
N GLU A 236 38.08 -37.95 -9.75
CA GLU A 236 37.16 -37.49 -10.79
C GLU A 236 37.60 -36.12 -11.29
N TRP A 237 37.45 -35.85 -12.59
CA TRP A 237 37.77 -34.54 -13.18
C TRP A 237 36.78 -34.16 -14.27
N VAL A 238 36.62 -32.85 -14.45
CA VAL A 238 35.79 -32.26 -15.50
C VAL A 238 36.61 -32.14 -16.79
N ASN A 239 36.15 -32.78 -17.87
CA ASN A 239 36.72 -32.59 -19.20
C ASN A 239 36.18 -31.33 -19.88
N SER A 240 34.89 -31.06 -19.71
CA SER A 240 34.21 -29.88 -20.24
C SER A 240 32.95 -29.58 -19.44
N THR A 241 32.58 -28.30 -19.33
CA THR A 241 31.29 -27.84 -18.82
C THR A 241 30.75 -26.75 -19.74
N GLU A 242 29.52 -26.95 -20.22
CA GLU A 242 28.80 -25.99 -21.05
C GLU A 242 27.48 -25.59 -20.39
N LEU A 243 27.09 -24.32 -20.52
CA LEU A 243 25.74 -23.87 -20.22
C LEU A 243 24.86 -24.30 -21.39
N VAL A 244 23.81 -25.08 -21.13
CA VAL A 244 22.88 -25.57 -22.15
C VAL A 244 21.57 -24.80 -22.14
N ASP A 245 21.16 -24.26 -20.99
CA ASP A 245 19.98 -23.42 -20.88
C ASP A 245 20.09 -22.45 -19.70
N ALA A 246 19.40 -21.32 -19.81
CA ALA A 246 19.23 -20.35 -18.74
C ALA A 246 17.79 -19.87 -18.76
N LEU A 247 17.08 -20.07 -17.66
CA LEU A 247 15.64 -19.82 -17.59
C LEU A 247 15.34 -18.87 -16.45
N PHE A 248 14.51 -17.87 -16.73
CA PHE A 248 13.90 -17.01 -15.74
C PHE A 248 12.44 -17.41 -15.57
N LEU A 249 12.10 -17.78 -14.34
CA LEU A 249 10.73 -18.12 -13.96
C LEU A 249 10.21 -17.00 -13.07
N TYR A 250 9.11 -16.36 -13.43
CA TYR A 250 8.49 -15.34 -12.59
C TYR A 250 7.03 -15.70 -12.32
N ARG A 251 6.59 -15.47 -11.08
CA ARG A 251 5.28 -15.94 -10.62
C ARG A 251 4.15 -15.35 -11.45
N LEU A 252 3.12 -16.15 -11.69
CA LEU A 252 1.86 -15.70 -12.25
C LEU A 252 1.01 -15.00 -11.17
N ASP A 253 0.17 -14.05 -11.57
CA ASP A 253 -0.75 -13.37 -10.67
C ASP A 253 -1.66 -14.36 -9.93
N ASN A 254 -1.99 -14.05 -8.68
CA ASN A 254 -2.92 -14.82 -7.83
C ASN A 254 -2.50 -16.27 -7.48
N HIS A 255 -1.22 -16.60 -7.60
CA HIS A 255 -0.69 -17.89 -7.16
C HIS A 255 0.02 -17.75 -5.81
N ASP A 256 -0.30 -18.64 -4.87
CA ASP A 256 0.41 -18.74 -3.59
C ASP A 256 1.67 -19.57 -3.80
N VAL A 257 2.82 -18.91 -3.76
CA VAL A 257 4.12 -19.49 -4.11
C VAL A 257 5.17 -19.14 -3.06
N THR A 258 6.16 -20.02 -2.90
CA THR A 258 7.23 -19.83 -1.91
C THR A 258 8.22 -18.74 -2.30
N HIS A 259 8.51 -18.60 -3.59
CA HIS A 259 9.49 -17.65 -4.12
C HIS A 259 8.85 -16.79 -5.20
N ALA A 260 9.28 -15.55 -5.34
CA ALA A 260 8.66 -14.64 -6.31
C ALA A 260 9.12 -14.92 -7.74
N ASN A 261 10.37 -15.35 -7.89
CA ASN A 261 10.98 -15.72 -9.14
C ASN A 261 12.12 -16.73 -8.91
N TYR A 262 12.58 -17.34 -10.00
CA TYR A 262 13.77 -18.17 -10.05
C TYR A 262 14.63 -17.85 -11.26
N LEU A 263 15.94 -18.03 -11.10
CA LEU A 263 16.90 -18.19 -12.18
C LEU A 263 17.41 -19.63 -12.14
N ASP A 264 17.10 -20.39 -13.18
CA ASP A 264 17.57 -21.76 -13.36
C ASP A 264 18.68 -21.79 -14.42
N LEU A 265 19.88 -22.17 -14.01
CA LEU A 265 21.04 -22.32 -14.91
C LEU A 265 21.33 -23.80 -15.12
N VAL A 266 21.19 -24.25 -16.36
CA VAL A 266 21.32 -25.66 -16.74
C VAL A 266 22.66 -25.87 -17.43
N PHE A 267 23.47 -26.77 -16.86
CA PHE A 267 24.78 -27.12 -17.38
C PHE A 267 24.85 -28.58 -17.77
N LYS A 268 25.67 -28.86 -18.78
CA LYS A 268 26.10 -30.22 -19.11
C LYS A 268 27.61 -30.32 -18.92
N SER A 269 28.03 -31.28 -18.12
CA SER A 269 29.45 -31.52 -17.83
C SER A 269 29.84 -32.94 -18.21
N ASN A 270 30.96 -33.08 -18.90
CA ASN A 270 31.57 -34.38 -19.19
C ASN A 270 32.62 -34.69 -18.12
N ILE A 271 32.39 -35.73 -17.31
CA ILE A 271 33.20 -36.04 -16.13
C ILE A 271 33.77 -37.45 -16.25
N SER A 272 35.06 -37.60 -15.93
CA SER A 272 35.79 -38.87 -15.98
C SER A 272 36.48 -39.19 -14.66
N ASN A 273 36.76 -40.48 -14.43
CA ASN A 273 37.57 -40.95 -13.29
C ASN A 273 38.68 -41.93 -13.69
N GLY A 274 39.03 -41.95 -14.98
CA GLY A 274 40.02 -42.85 -15.58
C GLY A 274 39.50 -44.24 -15.97
N ALA A 275 38.40 -44.69 -15.36
CA ALA A 275 37.73 -45.94 -15.75
C ALA A 275 36.47 -45.67 -16.60
N SER A 276 35.74 -44.62 -16.25
CA SER A 276 34.44 -44.27 -16.83
C SER A 276 34.41 -42.80 -17.25
N THR A 277 33.45 -42.46 -18.11
CA THR A 277 33.11 -41.08 -18.48
C THR A 277 31.60 -40.95 -18.61
N LEU A 278 31.02 -39.94 -17.96
CA LEU A 278 29.58 -39.65 -18.02
C LEU A 278 29.34 -38.20 -18.41
N ASP A 279 28.28 -37.99 -19.19
CA ASP A 279 27.65 -36.68 -19.32
C ASP A 279 26.67 -36.51 -18.16
N ILE A 280 26.87 -35.46 -17.35
CA ILE A 280 26.06 -35.15 -16.19
C ILE A 280 25.41 -33.77 -16.40
N CYS A 281 24.10 -33.72 -16.24
CA CYS A 281 23.33 -32.48 -16.18
C CYS A 281 23.34 -31.92 -14.76
N PHE A 282 23.52 -30.61 -14.64
CA PHE A 282 23.39 -29.84 -13.40
C PHE A 282 22.35 -28.76 -13.61
N ILE A 283 21.42 -28.58 -12.67
CA ILE A 283 20.52 -27.42 -12.63
C ILE A 283 20.80 -26.69 -11.33
N PHE A 284 21.36 -25.48 -11.42
CA PHE A 284 21.46 -24.54 -10.31
C PHE A 284 20.21 -23.70 -10.26
N GLU A 285 19.59 -23.60 -9.09
CA GLU A 285 18.39 -22.81 -8.85
C GLU A 285 18.72 -21.66 -7.88
N PHE A 286 18.44 -20.44 -8.32
CA PHE A 286 18.50 -19.23 -7.50
C PHE A 286 17.10 -18.66 -7.39
N SER A 287 16.71 -18.19 -6.21
CA SER A 287 15.38 -17.67 -5.95
C SER A 287 15.43 -16.25 -5.42
N ASP A 288 14.30 -15.54 -5.56
CA ASP A 288 14.06 -14.21 -5.00
C ASP A 288 15.08 -13.16 -5.44
N ILE A 289 15.21 -13.01 -6.76
CA ILE A 289 15.96 -11.91 -7.38
C ILE A 289 15.21 -10.60 -7.11
N VAL A 290 15.89 -9.67 -6.44
CA VAL A 290 15.34 -8.40 -5.97
C VAL A 290 16.09 -7.23 -6.61
N ILE A 291 15.35 -6.21 -6.99
CA ILE A 291 15.87 -4.89 -7.33
C ILE A 291 15.55 -4.00 -6.13
N SER A 292 16.58 -3.50 -5.46
CA SER A 292 16.43 -2.64 -4.29
C SER A 292 15.76 -1.31 -4.65
N ALA A 293 15.32 -0.55 -3.64
CA ALA A 293 14.68 0.76 -3.85
C ALA A 293 15.61 1.83 -4.50
N ASP A 294 16.92 1.60 -4.49
CA ASP A 294 17.93 2.39 -5.20
C ASP A 294 18.32 1.83 -6.57
N GLY A 295 17.70 0.72 -7.00
CA GLY A 295 17.86 0.14 -8.34
C GLY A 295 19.02 -0.85 -8.45
N LYS A 296 19.55 -1.35 -7.33
CA LYS A 296 20.62 -2.35 -7.33
C LYS A 296 20.03 -3.74 -7.53
N PHE A 297 20.62 -4.50 -8.44
CA PHE A 297 20.30 -5.91 -8.68
C PHE A 297 20.91 -6.78 -7.57
N GLU A 298 20.09 -7.58 -6.91
CA GLU A 298 20.49 -8.43 -5.78
C GLU A 298 19.96 -9.85 -5.97
N ILE A 299 20.87 -10.81 -5.85
CA ILE A 299 20.61 -12.24 -5.94
C ILE A 299 21.51 -12.94 -4.92
N ALA A 300 20.96 -13.90 -4.19
CA ALA A 300 21.75 -14.69 -3.24
C ALA A 300 22.46 -15.83 -3.98
N ASP A 301 23.77 -15.75 -4.11
CA ASP A 301 24.61 -16.68 -4.88
C ASP A 301 25.58 -17.51 -4.02
N THR A 302 25.51 -17.40 -2.69
CA THR A 302 26.36 -18.17 -1.77
C THR A 302 25.99 -19.65 -1.70
N ASP A 303 26.90 -20.50 -1.21
CA ASP A 303 26.69 -21.94 -0.98
C ASP A 303 26.22 -22.71 -2.23
N LEU A 304 26.86 -22.44 -3.37
CA LEU A 304 26.53 -23.05 -4.68
C LEU A 304 26.41 -24.58 -4.64
N SER A 305 27.15 -25.26 -3.77
CA SER A 305 27.09 -26.72 -3.58
C SER A 305 25.74 -27.26 -3.11
N ALA A 306 24.98 -26.41 -2.40
CA ALA A 306 23.64 -26.71 -1.93
C ALA A 306 22.55 -26.30 -2.94
N ARG A 307 22.90 -25.53 -3.98
CA ARG A 307 21.94 -24.92 -4.93
C ARG A 307 21.68 -25.74 -6.17
N TYR A 308 22.46 -26.79 -6.43
CA TYR A 308 22.26 -27.61 -7.61
C TYR A 308 21.71 -28.99 -7.31
N VAL A 309 20.93 -29.48 -8.28
CA VAL A 309 20.66 -30.91 -8.45
C VAL A 309 21.37 -31.41 -9.70
N CYS A 310 21.80 -32.67 -9.70
CA CYS A 310 22.48 -33.26 -10.84
C CYS A 310 21.95 -34.66 -11.17
N GLY A 311 22.09 -35.05 -12.43
CA GLY A 311 21.63 -36.34 -12.93
C GLY A 311 22.13 -36.65 -14.33
N VAL A 312 22.04 -37.92 -14.71
CA VAL A 312 22.44 -38.39 -16.05
C VAL A 312 21.31 -38.29 -17.09
N ASN A 313 20.07 -38.09 -16.65
CA ASN A 313 18.90 -37.89 -17.53
C ASN A 313 18.43 -36.43 -17.45
N TYR A 314 18.68 -35.68 -18.53
CA TYR A 314 18.28 -34.28 -18.65
C TYR A 314 16.76 -34.09 -18.50
N ASN A 315 15.96 -34.91 -19.18
CA ASN A 315 14.50 -34.73 -19.20
C ASN A 315 13.87 -34.95 -17.82
N ASP A 316 14.39 -35.91 -17.06
CA ASP A 316 13.91 -36.18 -15.71
C ASP A 316 14.23 -35.00 -14.78
N LEU A 317 15.44 -34.44 -14.89
CA LEU A 317 15.87 -33.32 -14.07
C LEU A 317 15.12 -32.03 -14.42
N TYR A 318 15.00 -31.74 -15.72
CA TYR A 318 14.25 -30.61 -16.25
C TYR A 318 12.76 -30.70 -15.86
N GLY A 319 12.14 -31.87 -16.01
CA GLY A 319 10.75 -32.08 -15.61
C GLY A 319 10.53 -31.90 -14.11
N LYS A 320 11.47 -32.37 -13.29
CA LYS A 320 11.38 -32.27 -11.82
C LYS A 320 11.57 -30.85 -11.30
N VAL A 321 12.54 -30.11 -11.85
CA VAL A 321 12.92 -28.78 -11.33
C VAL A 321 12.12 -27.68 -12.00
N ILE A 322 12.05 -27.68 -13.33
CA ILE A 322 11.52 -26.56 -14.11
C ILE A 322 10.04 -26.77 -14.43
N LEU A 323 9.68 -27.86 -15.11
CA LEU A 323 8.27 -28.07 -15.53
C LEU A 323 7.32 -28.28 -14.36
N SER A 324 7.81 -28.77 -13.22
CA SER A 324 6.99 -28.87 -12.00
C SER A 324 6.45 -27.52 -11.50
N LYS A 325 6.97 -26.39 -12.02
CA LYS A 325 6.55 -25.03 -11.68
C LYS A 325 5.68 -24.36 -12.75
N GLU A 326 5.40 -25.00 -13.88
CA GLU A 326 4.76 -24.35 -15.04
C GLU A 326 3.33 -23.84 -14.78
N ASP A 327 2.62 -24.43 -13.81
CA ASP A 327 1.27 -23.99 -13.43
C ASP A 327 1.27 -22.65 -12.67
N SER A 328 2.37 -22.30 -12.00
CA SER A 328 2.45 -21.11 -11.13
C SER A 328 3.42 -20.04 -11.62
N TYR A 329 4.23 -20.34 -12.64
CA TYR A 329 5.27 -19.44 -13.15
C TYR A 329 5.25 -19.35 -14.67
N ALA A 330 5.41 -18.13 -15.17
CA ALA A 330 5.80 -17.92 -16.54
C ALA A 330 7.28 -18.26 -16.70
N ILE A 331 7.61 -19.13 -17.66
CA ILE A 331 8.97 -19.60 -17.93
C ILE A 331 9.50 -18.89 -19.17
N SER A 332 10.60 -18.15 -19.03
CA SER A 332 11.25 -17.43 -20.13
C SER A 332 12.69 -17.84 -20.27
N GLN A 333 13.11 -18.14 -21.50
CA GLN A 333 14.53 -18.38 -21.79
C GLN A 333 15.30 -17.07 -21.82
N ILE A 334 16.48 -17.07 -21.18
CA ILE A 334 17.42 -15.95 -21.17
C ILE A 334 18.53 -16.25 -22.18
N ILE A 335 18.88 -15.25 -22.99
CA ILE A 335 20.05 -15.32 -23.86
C ILE A 335 21.23 -14.73 -23.09
N VAL A 336 22.17 -15.58 -22.69
CA VAL A 336 23.43 -15.17 -22.07
C VAL A 336 24.46 -14.90 -23.17
N PRO A 337 25.22 -13.78 -23.10
CA PRO A 337 26.19 -13.40 -24.13
C PRO A 337 27.36 -14.36 -24.34
#